data_AF-A0A9K3IPR1-F1
#
_entry.id   AF-A0A9K3IPR1-F1
#
_cell.length_a   1.000
_cell.length_b   1.000
_cell.length_c   1.000
_cell.angle_alpha   90.00
_cell.angle_beta   90.00
_cell.angle_gamma   90.00
#
_symmetry.space_group_name_H-M   'P 1'
#
loop_
_entity.id
_entity.type
_entity.pdbx_description
1 polymer ?
#
loop_
_entity_poly.entity_id
_entity_poly.type
_entity_poly.pdbx_seq_one_letter_code
_entity_poly.pdbx_strand_id
1 'polypeptide(L)'
;MQSLGKEDCGLSNGIHTSRSRYYILPCFLLFYRGEKILNHVLNVMSSFIMGNDSPTFDGQNGHVVMIDHLNRITAVVGILLLMNEDAKVWQMLQCYKKETDSILQNILTVMSDGDNLRIEEKHRVQCSYDRLKRLFTL
;
A
#
# COMPACT_ATOMS: atom_id res chain seq x y z
N MET A 1 -32.59 -26.29 16.15
CA MET A 1 -31.34 -26.85 15.62
C MET A 1 -30.57 -25.75 14.92
N GLN A 2 -29.29 -25.61 15.28
CA GLN A 2 -28.34 -24.58 14.82
C GLN A 2 -27.77 -24.93 13.44
N SER A 3 -27.30 -23.89 12.72
CA SER A 3 -25.96 -23.73 12.12
C SER A 3 -26.11 -22.81 10.89
N LEU A 4 -25.75 -21.52 10.94
CA LEU A 4 -24.39 -20.98 10.92
C LEU A 4 -23.61 -21.42 9.67
N GLY A 5 -23.70 -20.60 8.63
CA GLY A 5 -22.72 -20.52 7.55
C GLY A 5 -21.98 -19.19 7.68
N LYS A 6 -21.02 -19.11 8.62
CA LYS A 6 -19.96 -18.10 8.57
C LYS A 6 -18.94 -18.61 7.57
N GLU A 7 -18.94 -18.03 6.38
CA GLU A 7 -17.82 -18.11 5.47
C GLU A 7 -16.73 -17.19 6.01
N ASP A 8 -15.82 -17.80 6.79
CA ASP A 8 -14.58 -17.18 7.20
C ASP A 8 -13.75 -16.91 5.95
N CYS A 9 -13.76 -15.66 5.49
CA CYS A 9 -12.72 -15.12 4.61
C CYS A 9 -11.40 -15.24 5.37
N GLY A 10 -10.67 -16.33 5.13
CA GLY A 10 -9.44 -16.73 5.80
C GLY A 10 -8.41 -15.61 5.78
N LEU A 11 -8.47 -14.76 6.80
CA LEU A 11 -7.48 -13.75 7.10
C LEU A 11 -6.33 -14.43 7.83
N SER A 12 -5.54 -15.22 7.11
CA SER A 12 -4.23 -15.66 7.61
C SER A 12 -3.22 -14.49 7.56
N ASN A 13 -3.57 -13.35 8.17
CA ASN A 13 -2.73 -12.14 8.23
C ASN A 13 -2.19 -11.87 9.65
N GLY A 14 -2.39 -12.79 10.60
CA GLY A 14 -2.04 -12.58 12.01
C GLY A 14 -0.54 -12.58 12.34
N ILE A 15 0.32 -13.10 11.45
CA ILE A 15 1.75 -13.32 11.78
C ILE A 15 2.70 -12.37 11.03
N HIS A 16 2.31 -11.86 9.85
CA HIS A 16 3.13 -10.88 9.10
C HIS A 16 3.00 -9.44 9.63
N THR A 17 1.90 -9.16 10.34
CA THR A 17 1.57 -7.85 10.91
C THR A 17 2.41 -7.49 12.14
N SER A 18 3.03 -8.45 12.84
CA SER A 18 3.82 -8.13 14.05
C SER A 18 5.22 -7.61 13.75
N ARG A 19 5.95 -8.21 12.79
CA ARG A 19 7.36 -7.86 12.52
C ARG A 19 7.52 -6.50 11.83
N SER A 20 6.71 -6.19 10.82
CA SER A 20 6.80 -4.89 10.13
C SER A 20 6.50 -3.73 11.06
N ARG A 21 5.55 -3.88 11.98
CA ARG A 21 5.23 -2.89 13.01
C ARG A 21 6.44 -2.48 13.85
N TYR A 22 7.27 -3.44 14.27
CA TYR A 22 8.48 -3.15 15.05
C TYR A 22 9.48 -2.28 14.29
N TYR A 23 9.55 -2.40 12.96
CA TYR A 23 10.46 -1.60 12.14
C TYR A 23 9.86 -0.25 11.70
N ILE A 24 8.54 -0.18 11.54
CA ILE A 24 7.85 1.04 11.06
C ILE A 24 7.58 2.03 12.19
N LEU A 25 7.21 1.56 13.39
CA LEU A 25 6.82 2.43 14.50
C LEU A 25 7.93 3.42 14.92
N PRO A 26 9.22 3.03 14.98
CA PRO A 26 10.30 3.97 15.25
C PRO A 26 10.41 5.11 14.21
N CYS A 27 9.99 4.88 12.96
CA CYS A 27 10.01 5.91 11.92
C CYS A 27 9.02 7.05 12.19
N PHE A 28 7.97 6.82 12.99
CA PHE A 28 7.00 7.86 13.34
C PHE A 28 7.66 8.99 14.14
N LEU A 29 8.65 8.65 14.96
CA LEU A 29 9.48 9.63 15.66
C LEU A 29 10.26 10.54 14.70
N LEU A 30 10.71 9.99 13.57
CA LEU A 30 11.38 10.77 12.53
C LEU A 30 10.40 11.74 11.87
N PHE A 31 9.17 11.29 11.58
CA PHE A 31 8.14 12.17 11.02
C PHE A 31 7.81 13.33 11.96
N TYR A 32 7.71 13.08 13.26
CA TYR A 32 7.46 14.15 14.24
C TYR A 32 8.57 15.19 14.34
N ARG A 33 9.83 14.77 14.10
CA ARG A 33 10.99 15.65 14.24
C ARG A 33 11.35 16.37 12.95
N GLY A 34 11.03 15.79 11.80
CA GLY A 34 11.34 16.34 10.50
C GLY A 34 10.08 16.60 9.71
N GLU A 35 9.70 17.87 9.63
CA GLU A 35 8.50 18.31 8.90
C GLU A 35 8.44 17.74 7.48
N LYS A 36 9.58 17.73 6.77
CA LYS A 36 9.68 17.26 5.38
C LYS A 36 9.96 15.77 5.19
N ILE A 37 10.25 15.02 6.27
CA ILE A 37 10.62 13.60 6.16
C ILE A 37 9.42 12.80 5.65
N LEU A 38 8.24 13.04 6.21
CA LEU A 38 7.02 12.34 5.78
C LEU A 38 6.73 12.61 4.30
N ASN A 39 6.83 13.87 3.86
CA ASN A 39 6.68 14.24 2.45
C ASN A 39 7.63 13.44 1.54
N HIS A 40 8.92 13.39 1.90
CA HIS A 40 9.91 12.65 1.12
C HIS A 40 9.58 11.16 1.06
N VAL A 41 9.17 10.56 2.17
CA VAL A 41 8.74 9.15 2.22
C VAL A 41 7.52 8.90 1.34
N LEU A 42 6.53 9.79 1.32
CA LEU A 42 5.36 9.66 0.45
C LEU A 42 5.73 9.75 -1.03
N ASN A 43 6.65 10.65 -1.41
CA ASN A 43 7.16 10.72 -2.77
C ASN A 43 7.92 9.45 -3.17
N VAL A 44 8.75 8.91 -2.27
CA VAL A 44 9.45 7.64 -2.48
C VAL A 44 8.46 6.47 -2.60
N MET A 45 7.41 6.42 -1.78
CA MET A 45 6.36 5.40 -1.91
C MET A 45 5.63 5.51 -3.26
N SER A 46 5.34 6.74 -3.69
CA SER A 46 4.70 7.01 -4.97
C SER A 46 5.55 6.51 -6.15
N SER A 47 6.85 6.82 -6.19
CA SER A 47 7.76 6.35 -7.23
C SER A 47 8.06 4.85 -7.12
N PHE A 48 8.11 4.30 -5.91
CA PHE A 48 8.34 2.89 -5.65
C PHE A 48 7.28 2.01 -6.31
N ILE A 49 6.01 2.45 -6.29
CA ILE A 49 4.90 1.77 -6.98
C ILE A 49 5.14 1.70 -8.50
N MET A 50 5.68 2.77 -9.10
CA MET A 50 5.91 2.87 -10.54
C MET A 50 7.17 2.15 -11.03
N GLY A 51 8.09 1.81 -10.14
CA GLY A 51 9.19 0.89 -10.46
C GLY A 51 10.40 1.49 -11.16
N ASN A 52 10.86 2.65 -10.69
CA ASN A 52 11.86 3.44 -11.41
C ASN A 52 13.32 2.92 -11.38
N ASP A 53 13.68 1.89 -10.60
CA ASP A 53 15.09 1.57 -10.31
C ASP A 53 15.58 0.16 -10.71
N SER A 54 14.88 -0.57 -11.56
CA SER A 54 15.39 -1.88 -12.04
C SER A 54 15.46 -1.90 -13.57
N PRO A 55 16.65 -1.98 -14.19
CA PRO A 55 16.72 -2.37 -15.59
C PRO A 55 16.10 -3.77 -15.69
N THR A 56 15.08 -3.90 -16.52
CA THR A 56 14.53 -5.19 -16.93
C THR A 56 15.69 -5.98 -17.54
N PHE A 57 16.22 -6.93 -16.77
CA PHE A 57 17.15 -7.91 -17.32
C PHE A 57 16.38 -8.69 -18.39
N ASP A 58 16.94 -8.67 -19.58
CA ASP A 58 16.47 -9.24 -20.85
C ASP A 58 15.50 -10.44 -20.69
N GLY A 59 14.25 -10.30 -21.19
CA GLY A 59 13.29 -11.41 -21.31
C GLY A 59 12.35 -11.71 -20.14
N GLN A 60 12.17 -10.82 -19.16
CA GLN A 60 11.25 -11.06 -18.05
C GLN A 60 9.77 -11.16 -18.49
N ASN A 61 9.12 -12.26 -18.07
CA ASN A 61 7.69 -12.51 -18.25
C ASN A 61 6.88 -11.36 -17.63
N GLY A 62 6.06 -10.66 -18.42
CA GLY A 62 5.29 -9.49 -17.98
C GLY A 62 4.42 -9.74 -16.74
N HIS A 63 4.01 -10.99 -16.51
CA HIS A 63 3.31 -11.42 -15.30
C HIS A 63 4.16 -11.28 -14.02
N VAL A 64 5.47 -11.56 -14.07
CA VAL A 64 6.37 -11.44 -12.91
C VAL A 64 6.59 -9.98 -12.53
N VAL A 65 6.78 -9.12 -13.53
CA VAL A 65 6.90 -7.67 -13.35
C VAL A 65 5.62 -7.12 -12.71
N MET A 66 4.46 -7.54 -13.22
CA MET A 66 3.18 -7.10 -12.67
C MET A 66 2.98 -7.56 -11.22
N ILE A 67 3.31 -8.82 -10.88
CA ILE A 67 3.28 -9.31 -9.49
C ILE A 67 4.16 -8.45 -8.57
N ASP A 68 5.34 -8.05 -9.03
CA ASP A 68 6.23 -7.19 -8.25
C ASP A 68 5.54 -5.85 -7.95
N HIS A 69 4.94 -5.19 -8.95
CA HIS A 69 4.17 -3.97 -8.72
C HIS A 69 3.02 -4.18 -7.70
N LEU A 70 2.28 -5.30 -7.77
CA LEU A 70 1.22 -5.59 -6.79
C LEU A 70 1.76 -5.77 -5.36
N ASN A 71 2.94 -6.39 -5.21
CA ASN A 71 3.59 -6.55 -3.92
C ASN A 71 4.03 -5.19 -3.36
N ARG A 72 4.57 -4.31 -4.21
CA ARG A 72 4.93 -2.94 -3.83
C ARG A 72 3.71 -2.13 -3.39
N ILE A 73 2.61 -2.19 -4.14
CA ILE A 73 1.34 -1.55 -3.76
C ILE A 73 0.87 -2.09 -2.40
N THR A 74 0.90 -3.40 -2.20
CA THR A 74 0.48 -4.03 -0.94
C THR A 74 1.33 -3.53 0.23
N ALA A 75 2.65 -3.41 0.06
CA ALA A 75 3.55 -2.87 1.08
C ALA A 75 3.25 -1.40 1.40
N VAL A 76 3.10 -0.54 0.38
CA VAL A 76 2.79 0.89 0.56
C VAL A 76 1.45 1.07 1.26
N VAL A 77 0.40 0.39 0.81
CA VAL A 77 -0.92 0.44 1.46
C VAL A 77 -0.80 -0.02 2.91
N GLY A 78 -0.07 -1.11 3.18
CA GLY A 78 0.16 -1.60 4.54
C GLY A 78 0.78 -0.56 5.47
N ILE A 79 1.77 0.20 4.99
CA ILE A 79 2.41 1.27 5.77
C ILE A 79 1.47 2.44 5.99
N LEU A 80 0.72 2.87 4.97
CA LEU A 80 -0.26 3.97 5.11
C LEU A 80 -1.38 3.62 6.09
N LEU A 81 -1.83 2.35 6.08
CA LEU A 81 -2.79 1.85 7.07
C LEU A 81 -2.21 1.86 8.49
N LEU A 82 -0.93 1.52 8.66
CA LEU A 82 -0.24 1.62 9.95
C LEU A 82 -0.12 3.06 10.43
N MET A 83 0.16 4.01 9.54
CA MET A 83 0.22 5.44 9.87
C MET A 83 -1.14 5.96 10.36
N ASN A 84 -2.24 5.47 9.80
CA ASN A 84 -3.59 5.82 10.25
C ASN A 84 -3.93 5.28 11.66
N GLU A 85 -3.23 4.28 12.16
CA GLU A 85 -3.41 3.79 13.54
C GLU A 85 -2.83 4.77 14.59
N ASP A 86 -1.91 5.66 14.21
CA ASP A 86 -1.38 6.72 15.06
C ASP A 86 -2.03 8.07 14.72
N ALA A 87 -2.79 8.62 15.66
CA ALA A 87 -3.55 9.86 15.45
C ALA A 87 -2.67 11.06 15.03
N LYS A 88 -1.43 11.14 15.52
CA LYS A 88 -0.56 12.27 15.21
C LYS A 88 0.11 12.10 13.86
N VAL A 89 0.56 10.89 13.50
CA VAL A 89 1.03 10.63 12.12
C VAL A 89 -0.10 10.82 11.12
N TRP A 90 -1.30 10.37 11.46
CA TRP A 90 -2.47 10.55 10.62
C TRP A 90 -2.76 12.03 10.33
N GLN A 91 -2.74 12.89 11.35
CA GLN A 91 -2.89 14.34 11.17
C GLN A 91 -1.82 14.92 10.25
N MET A 92 -0.56 14.48 10.38
CA MET A 92 0.51 14.92 9.48
C MET A 92 0.27 14.44 8.05
N LEU A 93 -0.20 13.20 7.86
CA LEU A 93 -0.48 12.63 6.56
C LEU A 93 -1.57 13.42 5.81
N GLN A 94 -2.58 13.91 6.54
CA GLN A 94 -3.63 14.78 6.00
C GLN A 94 -3.10 16.12 5.44
N CYS A 95 -1.95 16.60 5.90
CA CYS A 95 -1.31 17.79 5.35
C CYS A 95 -0.68 17.55 3.96
N TYR A 96 -0.48 16.28 3.56
CA TYR A 96 0.22 15.87 2.33
C TYR A 96 -0.74 15.31 1.27
N LYS A 97 -1.86 16.02 1.06
CA LYS A 97 -2.94 15.57 0.16
C LYS A 97 -2.47 15.31 -1.26
N LYS A 98 -1.59 16.17 -1.80
CA LYS A 98 -1.07 16.03 -3.17
C LYS A 98 -0.29 14.72 -3.32
N GLU A 99 0.53 14.40 -2.33
CA GLU A 99 1.35 13.20 -2.32
C GLU A 99 0.49 11.93 -2.13
N THR A 100 -0.51 11.98 -1.23
CA THR A 100 -1.44 10.85 -1.05
C THR A 100 -2.30 10.62 -2.30
N ASP A 101 -2.75 11.69 -2.96
CA ASP A 101 -3.49 11.59 -4.22
C ASP A 101 -2.61 11.01 -5.33
N SER A 102 -1.33 11.41 -5.39
CA SER A 102 -0.36 10.83 -6.33
C SER A 102 -0.18 9.32 -6.12
N ILE A 103 -0.12 8.86 -4.86
CA ILE A 103 -0.06 7.42 -4.56
C ILE A 103 -1.33 6.71 -5.06
N LEU A 104 -2.52 7.26 -4.78
CA LEU A 104 -3.78 6.68 -5.25
C LEU A 104 -3.84 6.59 -6.78
N GLN A 105 -3.41 7.64 -7.49
CA GLN A 105 -3.35 7.65 -8.95
C GLN A 105 -2.38 6.60 -9.49
N ASN A 106 -1.18 6.49 -8.92
CA ASN A 106 -0.19 5.51 -9.35
C ASN A 106 -0.70 4.07 -9.16
N ILE A 107 -1.44 3.79 -8.08
CA ILE A 107 -2.09 2.48 -7.88
C ILE A 107 -3.11 2.20 -9.01
N LEU A 108 -3.94 3.18 -9.37
CA LEU A 108 -4.91 3.04 -10.48
C LEU A 108 -4.20 2.80 -11.82
N THR A 109 -3.10 3.51 -12.07
CA THR A 109 -2.31 3.34 -13.30
C THR A 109 -1.79 1.91 -13.43
N VAL A 110 -1.17 1.36 -12.39
CA VAL A 110 -0.71 -0.05 -12.41
C VAL A 110 -1.88 -1.02 -12.63
N MET A 111 -3.02 -0.80 -11.95
CA MET A 111 -4.18 -1.69 -12.09
C MET A 111 -4.82 -1.65 -13.48
N SER A 112 -4.70 -0.51 -14.17
CA SER A 112 -5.27 -0.33 -15.52
C SER A 112 -4.42 -0.97 -16.60
N ASP A 113 -3.10 -1.09 -16.38
CA ASP A 113 -2.15 -1.73 -17.31
C ASP A 113 -2.12 -3.27 -17.15
N GLY A 114 -2.72 -3.79 -16.07
CA GLY A 114 -2.73 -5.19 -15.69
C GLY A 114 -3.73 -6.09 -16.42
N ASP A 115 -3.82 -6.03 -17.75
CA ASP A 115 -4.73 -6.90 -18.53
C ASP A 115 -4.38 -8.40 -18.41
N ASN A 116 -3.13 -8.72 -18.04
CA ASN A 116 -2.64 -10.09 -17.85
C ASN A 116 -2.80 -10.62 -16.41
N LEU A 117 -3.42 -9.87 -15.50
CA LEU A 117 -3.57 -10.27 -14.10
C LEU A 117 -4.70 -11.28 -13.89
N ARG A 118 -4.51 -12.18 -12.92
CA ARG A 118 -5.61 -13.06 -12.48
C ARG A 118 -6.66 -12.22 -11.74
N ILE A 119 -7.92 -12.63 -11.85
CA ILE A 119 -9.05 -11.97 -11.18
C ILE A 119 -8.81 -11.78 -9.68
N GLU A 120 -8.23 -12.79 -9.02
CA GLU A 120 -7.91 -12.77 -7.58
C GLU A 120 -6.90 -11.66 -7.23
N GLU A 121 -5.87 -11.49 -8.05
CA GLU A 121 -4.81 -10.49 -7.84
C GLU A 121 -5.36 -9.08 -8.00
N LYS A 122 -6.15 -8.86 -9.07
CA LYS A 122 -6.86 -7.61 -9.33
C LYS A 122 -7.81 -7.26 -8.18
N HIS A 123 -8.57 -8.24 -7.70
CA HIS A 123 -9.48 -8.05 -6.57
C HIS A 123 -8.74 -7.68 -5.28
N ARG A 124 -7.62 -8.34 -4.96
CA ARG A 124 -6.81 -8.04 -3.76
C ARG A 124 -6.31 -6.59 -3.76
N VAL A 125 -5.82 -6.11 -4.89
CA VAL A 125 -5.33 -4.73 -4.99
C VAL A 125 -6.48 -3.72 -5.00
N GLN A 126 -7.59 -4.04 -5.67
CA GLN A 126 -8.80 -3.21 -5.63
C GLN A 126 -9.30 -3.02 -4.19
N CYS A 127 -9.39 -4.10 -3.40
CA CYS A 127 -9.76 -4.04 -1.99
C CYS A 127 -8.80 -3.15 -1.17
N SER A 128 -7.50 -3.23 -1.46
CA SER A 128 -6.48 -2.42 -0.80
C SER A 128 -6.62 -0.94 -1.15
N TYR A 129 -6.86 -0.64 -2.42
CA TYR A 129 -7.14 0.70 -2.93
C TYR A 129 -8.41 1.29 -2.30
N ASP A 130 -9.52 0.55 -2.26
CA ASP A 130 -10.79 1.04 -1.70
C ASP A 130 -10.70 1.31 -0.20
N ARG A 131 -9.88 0.54 0.51
CA ARG A 131 -9.58 0.78 1.92
C ARG A 131 -8.77 2.06 2.10
N LEU A 132 -7.75 2.29 1.27
CA LEU A 132 -6.93 3.50 1.32
C LEU A 132 -7.72 4.76 0.90
N LYS A 133 -8.51 4.66 -0.17
CA LYS A 133 -9.36 5.75 -0.66
C LYS A 133 -10.34 6.23 0.41
N ARG A 134 -10.96 5.30 1.15
CA ARG A 134 -11.85 5.65 2.26
C ARG A 134 -11.13 6.47 3.33
N LEU A 135 -9.87 6.15 3.63
CA LEU A 135 -9.09 6.91 4.61
C LEU A 135 -8.80 8.34 4.14
N PHE A 136 -8.45 8.53 2.86
CA PHE A 136 -8.08 9.87 2.37
C PHE A 136 -9.26 10.75 1.92
N THR A 137 -10.47 10.19 1.85
CA THR A 137 -11.68 10.93 1.43
C THR A 137 -12.57 11.34 2.62
N LEU A 138 -12.35 10.75 3.80
CA LEU A 138 -13.01 11.09 5.07
C LEU A 138 -12.16 12.10 5.85
#